data_AF-A0A8J1UJR0-F1
#
_entry.id   AF-A0A8J1UJR0-F1
#
_cell.length_a   1.000
_cell.length_b   1.000
_cell.length_c   1.000
_cell.angle_alpha   90.00
_cell.angle_beta   90.00
_cell.angle_gamma   90.00
#
_symmetry.space_group_name_H-M   'P 1'
#
loop_
_entity.id
_entity.type
_entity.pdbx_description
1 polymer ?
#
loop_
_entity_poly.entity_id
_entity_poly.type
_entity_poly.pdbx_seq_one_letter_code
_entity_poly.pdbx_strand_id
1 'polypeptide(L)'
;MFITFIVMLFVAQAIVADSKLLKWTNMRGNSGACHHVLREVNIAGEVWLHFGRRGQNWNYIDSISYVCPINLLQQRHISAMADFDIFDYAIESDLQFRLQADDSTNPSFLKVSSVDSPCSMDVIEMGYGSDHTNLSFTPNTFDRIRCVGNNGNKCGLLNKPPRDGDTSPIFIWQVCFKPTSIPDGASASGGQWARNKFTWAGTKYVVKIKIEDSF
;
A
#
# COMPACT_ATOMS: atom_id res chain seq x y z
N MET A 1 -31.31 -20.22 63.51
CA MET A 1 -31.99 -20.40 62.21
C MET A 1 -31.38 -19.38 61.27
N PHE A 2 -30.45 -19.83 60.44
CA PHE A 2 -29.70 -19.00 59.49
C PHE A 2 -30.56 -18.74 58.26
N ILE A 3 -30.66 -17.48 57.83
CA ILE A 3 -31.15 -17.15 56.48
C ILE A 3 -30.01 -16.43 55.76
N THR A 4 -29.61 -17.08 54.68
CA THR A 4 -28.44 -16.87 53.83
C THR A 4 -28.55 -15.58 53.03
N PHE A 5 -27.48 -14.79 53.03
CA PHE A 5 -27.25 -13.68 52.10
C PHE A 5 -27.02 -14.25 50.68
N ILE A 6 -27.90 -13.91 49.74
CA ILE A 6 -27.62 -14.10 48.31
C ILE A 6 -26.73 -12.92 47.88
N VAL A 7 -25.43 -13.14 47.85
CA VAL A 7 -24.49 -12.27 47.15
C VAL A 7 -24.64 -12.58 45.66
N MET A 8 -25.34 -11.72 44.92
CA MET A 8 -25.26 -11.73 43.45
C MET A 8 -23.86 -11.27 43.06
N LEU A 9 -23.00 -12.25 42.81
CA LEU A 9 -21.73 -12.07 42.12
C LEU A 9 -22.06 -11.76 40.65
N PHE A 10 -22.22 -10.49 40.31
CA PHE A 10 -22.14 -10.06 38.91
C PHE A 10 -20.69 -10.27 38.47
N VAL A 11 -20.42 -11.44 37.89
CA VAL A 11 -19.24 -11.66 37.08
C VAL A 11 -19.40 -10.75 35.86
N ALA A 12 -18.84 -9.54 35.97
CA ALA A 12 -18.58 -8.73 34.80
C ALA A 12 -17.56 -9.51 33.96
N GLN A 13 -18.04 -10.29 32.99
CA GLN A 13 -17.24 -10.67 31.84
C GLN A 13 -16.87 -9.36 31.14
N ALA A 14 -15.72 -8.81 31.51
CA ALA A 14 -15.05 -7.81 30.72
C ALA A 14 -14.76 -8.45 29.37
N ILE A 15 -15.63 -8.17 28.40
CA ILE A 15 -15.25 -8.19 27.01
C ILE A 15 -14.14 -7.15 26.92
N VAL A 16 -12.89 -7.60 27.01
CA VAL A 16 -11.71 -6.77 26.74
C VAL A 16 -11.79 -6.45 25.26
N ALA A 17 -12.54 -5.41 24.92
CA ALA A 17 -12.49 -4.80 23.62
C ALA A 17 -11.03 -4.35 23.41
N ASP A 18 -10.44 -4.82 22.32
CA ASP A 18 -9.12 -4.51 21.79
C ASP A 18 -8.83 -2.99 21.83
N SER A 19 -8.41 -2.48 22.98
CA SER A 19 -8.27 -1.05 23.21
C SER A 19 -6.93 -0.61 22.67
N LYS A 20 -6.90 -0.28 21.37
CA LYS A 20 -5.75 0.32 20.70
C LYS A 20 -5.69 1.81 21.02
N LEU A 21 -4.57 2.26 21.58
CA LEU A 21 -4.33 3.68 21.80
C LEU A 21 -3.57 4.27 20.61
N LEU A 22 -4.27 4.98 19.72
CA LEU A 22 -3.66 5.74 18.63
C LEU A 22 -3.38 7.19 19.05
N LYS A 23 -2.14 7.65 18.90
CA LYS A 23 -1.74 9.02 19.23
C LYS A 23 -0.58 9.51 18.36
N TRP A 24 -0.67 10.75 17.89
CA TRP A 24 0.48 11.45 17.29
C TRP A 24 1.52 11.78 18.36
N THR A 25 2.77 11.41 18.10
CA THR A 25 3.88 11.58 19.05
C THR A 25 5.18 11.91 18.33
N ASN A 26 6.08 12.60 19.02
CA ASN A 26 7.46 12.72 18.60
C ASN A 26 8.24 11.53 19.16
N MET A 27 8.90 10.77 18.30
CA MET A 27 9.75 9.64 18.69
C MET A 27 11.15 9.85 18.17
N ARG A 28 12.15 9.52 18.98
CA ARG A 28 13.55 9.60 18.58
C ARG A 28 13.95 8.24 18.01
N GLY A 29 14.43 8.21 16.76
CA GLY A 29 14.94 6.99 16.14
C GLY A 29 16.42 6.76 16.44
N ASN A 30 16.98 5.71 15.83
CA ASN A 30 18.30 5.17 16.14
C ASN A 30 19.46 6.11 15.77
N SER A 31 19.27 6.94 14.74
CA SER A 31 20.19 8.03 14.38
C SER A 31 20.15 9.22 15.34
N GLY A 32 19.23 9.22 16.30
CA GLY A 32 18.95 10.34 17.20
C GLY A 32 18.02 11.40 16.60
N ALA A 33 17.54 11.23 15.36
CA ALA A 33 16.56 12.13 14.74
C ALA A 33 15.18 11.99 15.40
N CYS A 34 14.45 13.11 15.50
CA CYS A 34 13.08 13.11 16.01
C CYS A 34 12.07 13.06 14.85
N HIS A 35 11.18 12.09 14.88
CA HIS A 35 10.12 11.88 13.89
C HIS A 35 8.74 12.10 14.51
N HIS A 36 7.89 12.84 13.81
CA HIS A 36 6.48 12.99 14.19
C HIS A 36 5.64 11.88 13.54
N VAL A 37 5.20 10.92 14.33
CA VAL A 37 4.59 9.67 13.86
C VAL A 37 3.28 9.39 14.58
N LEU A 38 2.37 8.70 13.90
CA LEU A 38 1.16 8.16 14.51
C LEU A 38 1.51 6.81 15.13
N ARG A 39 1.48 6.75 16.46
CA ARG A 39 1.80 5.58 17.26
C ARG A 39 0.53 4.89 17.73
N GLU A 40 0.46 3.58 17.53
CA GLU A 40 -0.52 2.65 18.11
C GLU A 40 0.20 1.82 19.18
N VAL A 41 -0.42 1.70 20.35
CA VAL A 41 -0.03 0.70 21.37
C VAL A 41 -1.21 -0.22 21.57
N ASN A 42 -0.98 -1.52 21.43
CA ASN A 42 -2.02 -2.51 21.69
C ASN A 42 -1.98 -3.01 23.15
N ILE A 43 -2.94 -3.86 23.50
CA ILE A 43 -3.08 -4.39 24.87
C ILE A 43 -1.90 -5.27 25.32
N ALA A 44 -1.13 -5.81 24.37
CA ALA A 44 0.07 -6.58 24.65
C ALA A 44 1.32 -5.69 24.84
N GLY A 45 1.17 -4.36 24.72
CA GLY A 45 2.26 -3.39 24.82
C GLY A 45 3.00 -3.16 23.51
N GLU A 46 2.66 -3.86 22.43
CA GLU A 46 3.37 -3.72 21.16
C GLU A 46 3.16 -2.33 20.57
N VAL A 47 4.26 -1.74 20.09
CA VAL A 47 4.27 -0.42 19.48
C VAL A 47 4.29 -0.52 17.96
N TRP A 48 3.27 0.05 17.34
CA TRP A 48 3.13 0.13 15.90
C TRP A 48 3.16 1.59 15.43
N LEU A 49 3.92 1.88 14.38
CA LEU A 49 4.02 3.21 13.76
C LEU A 49 3.31 3.20 12.41
N HIS A 50 2.47 4.20 12.17
CA HIS A 50 1.65 4.29 10.97
C HIS A 50 2.16 5.37 10.00
N PHE A 51 2.29 4.98 8.73
CA PHE A 51 2.76 5.82 7.65
C PHE A 51 1.84 5.70 6.45
N GLY A 52 1.44 6.82 5.85
CA GLY A 52 0.68 6.81 4.60
C GLY A 52 -0.48 7.78 4.56
N ARG A 53 -1.58 7.37 3.91
CA ARG A 53 -2.77 8.19 3.68
C ARG A 53 -4.01 7.52 4.24
N ARG A 54 -4.86 8.33 4.88
CA ARG A 54 -6.22 7.96 5.35
C ARG A 54 -7.21 9.02 4.91
N GLY A 55 -8.50 8.69 4.92
CA GLY A 55 -9.58 9.64 4.60
C GLY A 55 -9.52 10.18 3.18
N GLN A 56 -8.98 9.39 2.25
CA GLN A 56 -8.95 9.73 0.83
C GLN A 56 -10.30 9.42 0.20
N ASN A 57 -10.59 10.05 -0.93
CA ASN A 57 -11.80 9.78 -1.70
C ASN A 57 -11.43 9.37 -3.13
N TRP A 58 -10.52 8.40 -3.25
CA TRP A 58 -10.14 7.88 -4.54
C TRP A 58 -11.28 7.02 -5.07
N ASN A 59 -11.79 7.36 -6.25
CA ASN A 59 -12.92 6.67 -6.86
C ASN A 59 -12.76 6.62 -8.38
N TYR A 60 -11.60 6.17 -8.84
CA TYR A 60 -11.33 5.95 -10.26
C TYR A 60 -11.64 4.49 -10.58
N ILE A 61 -12.73 4.24 -11.32
CA ILE A 61 -13.15 2.89 -11.72
C ILE A 61 -13.06 2.80 -13.23
N ASP A 62 -12.26 1.86 -13.73
CA ASP A 62 -12.04 1.67 -15.18
C ASP A 62 -11.76 3.00 -15.92
N SER A 63 -11.04 3.90 -15.24
CA SER A 63 -10.80 5.25 -15.70
C SER A 63 -9.77 5.28 -16.82
N ILE A 64 -10.04 6.16 -17.78
CA ILE A 64 -9.13 6.51 -18.87
C ILE A 64 -8.50 7.90 -18.66
N SER A 65 -8.70 8.53 -17.50
CA SER A 65 -8.21 9.89 -17.23
C SER A 65 -6.74 9.93 -16.82
N TYR A 66 -6.05 11.04 -17.07
CA TYR A 66 -4.73 11.28 -16.50
C TYR A 66 -4.85 11.58 -14.99
N VAL A 67 -4.13 10.82 -14.16
CA VAL A 67 -4.07 11.03 -12.70
C VAL A 67 -2.64 10.81 -12.23
N CYS A 68 -1.91 11.91 -12.00
CA CYS A 68 -0.53 11.83 -11.55
C CYS A 68 -0.03 13.13 -10.89
N PRO A 69 0.74 13.06 -9.80
CA PRO A 69 1.03 11.86 -8.99
C PRO A 69 0.01 11.64 -7.86
N ILE A 70 -0.23 10.38 -7.49
CA ILE A 70 -0.81 10.03 -6.19
C ILE A 70 0.32 9.58 -5.27
N ASN A 71 0.66 10.39 -4.27
CA ASN A 71 1.72 10.10 -3.30
C ASN A 71 1.14 9.43 -2.04
N LEU A 72 1.43 8.14 -1.86
CA LEU A 72 1.01 7.33 -0.73
C LEU A 72 1.97 7.46 0.44
N LEU A 73 3.27 7.33 0.17
CA LEU A 73 4.34 7.55 1.14
C LEU A 73 5.15 8.78 0.76
N GLN A 74 5.72 9.44 1.77
CA GLN A 74 6.57 10.61 1.60
C GLN A 74 7.98 10.26 2.05
N GLN A 75 8.98 10.99 1.57
CA GLN A 75 10.38 10.77 1.96
C GLN A 75 10.57 10.71 3.48
N ARG A 76 9.91 11.60 4.23
CA ARG A 76 9.95 11.60 5.70
C ARG A 76 9.42 10.31 6.34
N HIS A 77 8.45 9.64 5.72
CA HIS A 77 7.94 8.36 6.22
C HIS A 77 9.01 7.28 6.07
N ILE A 78 9.72 7.30 4.95
CA ILE A 78 10.75 6.32 4.63
C ILE A 78 11.97 6.53 5.53
N SER A 79 12.40 7.78 5.68
CA SER A 79 13.46 8.13 6.63
C SER A 79 13.10 7.70 8.06
N ALA A 80 11.85 7.86 8.49
CA ALA A 80 11.42 7.36 9.79
C ALA A 80 11.44 5.83 9.86
N MET A 81 10.88 5.12 8.87
CA MET A 81 10.87 3.65 8.86
C MET A 81 12.28 3.04 8.86
N ALA A 82 13.22 3.66 8.16
CA ALA A 82 14.62 3.26 8.15
C ALA A 82 15.37 3.56 9.46
N ASP A 83 14.86 4.49 10.27
CA ASP A 83 15.49 4.92 11.51
C ASP A 83 15.00 4.17 12.75
N PHE A 84 13.92 3.40 12.64
CA PHE A 84 13.29 2.70 13.76
C PHE A 84 13.49 1.17 13.78
N ASP A 85 14.26 0.62 12.83
CA ASP A 85 14.46 -0.83 12.62
C ASP A 85 13.16 -1.65 12.59
N ILE A 86 12.71 -2.02 11.39
CA ILE A 86 11.43 -2.70 11.19
C ILE A 86 11.52 -4.14 11.73
N PHE A 87 10.82 -4.44 12.83
CA PHE A 87 10.71 -5.80 13.37
C PHE A 87 9.65 -6.62 12.63
N ASP A 88 8.50 -6.00 12.37
CA ASP A 88 7.38 -6.59 11.64
C ASP A 88 6.63 -5.48 10.90
N TYR A 89 5.76 -5.84 9.95
CA TYR A 89 4.96 -4.86 9.22
C TYR A 89 3.58 -5.39 8.84
N ALA A 90 2.68 -4.46 8.58
CA ALA A 90 1.37 -4.76 7.99
C ALA A 90 0.91 -3.58 7.13
N ILE A 91 0.15 -3.86 6.07
CA ILE A 91 -0.48 -2.82 5.27
C ILE A 91 -1.98 -2.82 5.55
N GLU A 92 -2.46 -1.73 6.13
CA GLU A 92 -3.87 -1.47 6.33
C GLU A 92 -4.40 -0.62 5.16
N SER A 93 -5.16 -1.27 4.28
CA SER A 93 -5.66 -0.66 3.05
C SER A 93 -7.05 -1.20 2.71
N ASP A 94 -7.83 -0.41 1.98
CA ASP A 94 -9.08 -0.81 1.32
C ASP A 94 -9.01 -0.59 -0.20
N LEU A 95 -7.80 -0.35 -0.71
CA LEU A 95 -7.59 0.00 -2.11
C LEU A 95 -7.90 -1.15 -3.06
N GLN A 96 -8.71 -0.84 -4.06
CA GLN A 96 -8.77 -1.58 -5.30
C GLN A 96 -7.77 -0.99 -6.28
N PHE A 97 -6.88 -1.84 -6.78
CA PHE A 97 -5.87 -1.47 -7.77
C PHE A 97 -5.93 -2.40 -8.97
N ARG A 98 -6.08 -1.81 -10.15
CA ARG A 98 -5.84 -2.45 -11.45
C ARG A 98 -5.23 -1.42 -12.38
N LEU A 99 -4.22 -1.79 -13.15
CA LEU A 99 -3.68 -0.99 -14.24
C LEU A 99 -3.54 -1.88 -15.45
N GLN A 100 -4.23 -1.53 -16.53
CA GLN A 100 -4.24 -2.26 -17.78
C GLN A 100 -3.56 -1.42 -18.87
N ALA A 101 -2.60 -2.03 -19.55
CA ALA A 101 -2.05 -1.54 -20.82
C ALA A 101 -2.30 -2.55 -21.93
N ASP A 102 -2.48 -2.06 -23.15
CA ASP A 102 -2.82 -2.87 -24.32
C ASP A 102 -2.29 -2.20 -25.59
N ASP A 103 -1.61 -3.00 -26.42
CA ASP A 103 -0.99 -2.72 -27.72
C ASP A 103 -0.55 -1.25 -27.98
N SER A 104 0.27 -0.68 -27.09
CA SER A 104 0.78 0.69 -27.22
C SER A 104 1.88 1.10 -26.22
N THR A 105 2.35 2.35 -26.31
CA THR A 105 3.10 3.01 -25.22
C THR A 105 2.15 3.36 -24.10
N ASN A 106 2.46 2.99 -22.85
CA ASN A 106 1.73 3.43 -21.67
C ASN A 106 2.72 3.99 -20.61
N PRO A 107 2.78 5.31 -20.39
CA PRO A 107 3.74 5.91 -19.48
C PRO A 107 3.30 5.88 -18.00
N SER A 108 2.27 5.08 -17.67
CA SER A 108 1.90 4.85 -16.27
C SER A 108 3.01 4.10 -15.54
N PHE A 109 3.22 4.44 -14.28
CA PHE A 109 4.23 3.81 -13.45
C PHE A 109 3.85 3.76 -11.98
N LEU A 110 4.51 2.87 -11.26
CA LEU A 110 4.52 2.80 -9.81
C LEU A 110 5.95 2.98 -9.32
N LYS A 111 6.13 3.79 -8.29
CA LYS A 111 7.37 3.82 -7.51
C LYS A 111 7.19 2.98 -6.28
N VAL A 112 8.07 2.02 -6.09
CA VAL A 112 7.97 1.00 -5.04
C VAL A 112 9.32 0.82 -4.37
N SER A 113 9.34 0.19 -3.21
CA SER A 113 10.58 -0.29 -2.58
C SER A 113 10.32 -1.66 -1.99
N SER A 114 11.34 -2.51 -1.91
CA SER A 114 11.25 -3.73 -1.11
C SER A 114 10.95 -3.38 0.35
N VAL A 115 10.18 -4.21 1.05
CA VAL A 115 10.01 -4.08 2.50
C VAL A 115 11.34 -4.25 3.23
N ASP A 116 12.20 -5.14 2.75
CA ASP A 116 13.53 -5.41 3.33
C ASP A 116 14.54 -4.28 3.05
N SER A 117 14.25 -3.42 2.08
CA SER A 117 15.10 -2.28 1.72
C SER A 117 14.23 -1.07 1.37
N PRO A 118 13.54 -0.49 2.37
CA PRO A 118 12.54 0.54 2.14
C PRO A 118 13.14 1.84 1.58
N CYS A 119 14.46 2.03 1.68
CA CYS A 119 15.18 3.16 1.10
C CYS A 119 15.55 2.98 -0.38
N SER A 120 15.54 1.75 -0.89
CA SER A 120 15.87 1.46 -2.29
C SER A 120 14.59 1.49 -3.12
N MET A 121 14.46 2.54 -3.93
CA MET A 121 13.28 2.74 -4.78
C MET A 121 13.51 2.14 -6.17
N ASP A 122 12.53 1.34 -6.60
CA ASP A 122 12.40 0.85 -7.95
C ASP A 122 11.19 1.48 -8.64
N VAL A 123 11.20 1.42 -9.98
CA VAL A 123 10.09 1.89 -10.82
C VAL A 123 9.55 0.74 -11.64
N ILE A 124 8.26 0.45 -11.47
CA ILE A 124 7.50 -0.47 -12.32
C ILE A 124 6.78 0.38 -13.36
N GLU A 125 7.33 0.44 -14.57
CA GLU A 125 6.71 1.16 -15.69
C GLU A 125 5.88 0.20 -16.53
N MET A 126 4.73 0.67 -17.04
CA MET A 126 4.02 -0.06 -18.09
C MET A 126 4.82 0.00 -19.39
N GLY A 127 5.30 1.17 -19.81
CA GLY A 127 6.20 1.33 -20.95
C GLY A 127 5.58 0.93 -22.30
N TYR A 128 6.43 0.67 -23.29
CA TYR A 128 6.03 0.31 -24.65
C TYR A 128 5.77 -1.18 -24.83
N GLY A 129 4.75 -1.52 -25.62
CA GLY A 129 4.50 -2.89 -26.07
C GLY A 129 4.04 -3.82 -24.96
N SER A 130 3.47 -3.28 -23.89
CA SER A 130 2.88 -4.04 -22.77
C SER A 130 1.51 -4.56 -23.13
N ASP A 131 1.45 -5.31 -24.23
CA ASP A 131 0.20 -5.83 -24.76
C ASP A 131 -0.50 -6.74 -23.74
N HIS A 132 -1.82 -6.54 -23.58
CA HIS A 132 -2.65 -7.26 -22.61
C HIS A 132 -2.06 -7.37 -21.19
N THR A 133 -1.22 -6.43 -20.77
CA THR A 133 -0.50 -6.49 -19.49
C THR A 133 -1.31 -5.79 -18.42
N ASN A 134 -1.64 -6.52 -17.36
CA ASN A 134 -2.43 -6.02 -16.24
C ASN A 134 -1.63 -6.14 -14.95
N LEU A 135 -1.51 -5.04 -14.22
CA LEU A 135 -1.02 -5.02 -12.84
C LEU A 135 -2.20 -4.88 -11.88
N SER A 136 -2.14 -5.60 -10.76
CA SER A 136 -3.14 -5.50 -9.69
C SER A 136 -2.53 -5.96 -8.38
N PHE A 137 -3.16 -5.65 -7.25
CA PHE A 137 -2.78 -6.30 -6.00
C PHE A 137 -2.95 -7.82 -6.11
N THR A 138 -2.06 -8.56 -5.45
CA THR A 138 -2.26 -9.98 -5.19
C THR A 138 -3.54 -10.16 -4.36
N PRO A 139 -4.39 -11.16 -4.66
CA PRO A 139 -5.64 -11.35 -3.92
C PRO A 139 -5.42 -11.44 -2.40
N ASN A 140 -6.23 -10.72 -1.65
CA ASN A 140 -6.20 -10.65 -0.18
C ASN A 140 -4.93 -10.04 0.43
N THR A 141 -4.07 -9.38 -0.36
CA THR A 141 -2.92 -8.64 0.15
C THR A 141 -2.81 -7.24 -0.48
N PHE A 142 -2.00 -6.38 0.13
CA PHE A 142 -1.76 -5.00 -0.34
C PHE A 142 -0.27 -4.67 -0.44
N ASP A 143 0.58 -5.65 -0.15
CA ASP A 143 2.03 -5.61 -0.12
C ASP A 143 2.65 -6.30 -1.33
N ARG A 144 1.85 -6.90 -2.20
CA ARG A 144 2.33 -7.59 -3.41
C ARG A 144 1.52 -7.20 -4.61
N ILE A 145 2.21 -7.11 -5.74
CA ILE A 145 1.60 -6.85 -7.03
C ILE A 145 1.75 -8.10 -7.88
N ARG A 146 0.66 -8.46 -8.56
CA ARG A 146 0.65 -9.46 -9.60
C ARG A 146 0.64 -8.80 -10.96
N CYS A 147 1.32 -9.43 -11.92
CA CYS A 147 1.17 -9.15 -13.33
C CYS A 147 0.45 -10.30 -14.01
N VAL A 148 -0.62 -10.02 -14.76
CA VAL A 148 -1.34 -11.02 -15.55
C VAL A 148 -1.56 -10.51 -16.97
N GLY A 149 -1.58 -11.42 -17.93
CA GLY A 149 -1.85 -11.09 -19.32
C GLY A 149 -1.89 -12.31 -20.22
N ASN A 150 -2.34 -12.09 -21.46
CA ASN A 150 -2.39 -13.12 -22.50
C ASN A 150 -1.07 -13.19 -23.27
N ASN A 151 -1.05 -13.93 -24.38
CA ASN A 151 0.14 -14.01 -25.23
C ASN A 151 0.60 -12.60 -25.66
N GLY A 152 1.91 -12.32 -25.60
CA GLY A 152 2.46 -10.99 -25.91
C GLY A 152 2.66 -10.05 -24.72
N ASN A 153 2.16 -10.40 -23.53
CA ASN A 153 2.36 -9.59 -22.32
C ASN A 153 3.83 -9.48 -21.89
N LYS A 154 4.12 -8.48 -21.05
CA LYS A 154 5.47 -8.17 -20.56
C LYS A 154 5.68 -8.53 -19.10
N CYS A 155 4.84 -9.37 -18.50
CA CYS A 155 5.08 -9.86 -17.15
C CYS A 155 6.42 -10.61 -17.08
N GLY A 156 7.18 -10.38 -16.00
CA GLY A 156 8.54 -10.88 -15.80
C GLY A 156 9.62 -10.14 -16.61
N LEU A 157 9.27 -9.10 -17.37
CA LEU A 157 10.21 -8.29 -18.16
C LEU A 157 10.19 -6.84 -17.69
N LEU A 158 11.28 -6.09 -17.94
CA LEU A 158 11.34 -4.63 -17.72
C LEU A 158 10.87 -4.21 -16.30
N ASN A 159 11.37 -4.90 -15.28
CA ASN A 159 11.03 -4.72 -13.85
C ASN A 159 9.55 -4.94 -13.47
N LYS A 160 8.75 -5.55 -14.36
CA LYS A 160 7.38 -5.96 -14.02
C LYS A 160 7.40 -7.22 -13.13
N PRO A 161 6.33 -7.44 -12.34
CA PRO A 161 6.19 -8.64 -11.53
C PRO A 161 6.37 -9.94 -12.35
N PRO A 162 6.82 -11.04 -11.73
CA PRO A 162 7.01 -12.32 -12.40
C PRO A 162 5.77 -12.79 -13.18
N ARG A 163 5.99 -13.51 -14.29
CA ARG A 163 4.90 -13.99 -15.15
C ARG A 163 3.93 -14.94 -14.44
N ASP A 164 4.46 -15.82 -13.60
CA ASP A 164 3.71 -16.88 -12.93
C ASP A 164 3.76 -16.70 -11.40
N GLY A 165 3.80 -15.44 -10.94
CA GLY A 165 3.95 -15.15 -9.52
C GLY A 165 3.64 -13.72 -9.14
N ASP A 166 3.79 -13.47 -7.84
CA ASP A 166 3.66 -12.15 -7.24
C ASP A 166 5.06 -11.55 -7.03
N THR A 167 5.14 -10.22 -6.87
CA THR A 167 6.37 -9.61 -6.36
C THR A 167 6.69 -10.16 -4.96
N SER A 168 7.95 -10.01 -4.53
CA SER A 168 8.24 -9.95 -3.09
C SER A 168 7.42 -8.83 -2.43
N PRO A 169 7.27 -8.82 -1.10
CA PRO A 169 6.62 -7.72 -0.41
C PRO A 169 7.26 -6.37 -0.72
N ILE A 170 6.42 -5.38 -1.03
CA ILE A 170 6.83 -4.03 -1.39
C ILE A 170 5.98 -2.98 -0.68
N PHE A 171 6.55 -1.80 -0.54
CA PHE A 171 5.81 -0.58 -0.25
C PHE A 171 5.61 0.24 -1.52
N ILE A 172 4.37 0.66 -1.78
CA ILE A 172 4.06 1.60 -2.86
C ILE A 172 4.21 3.03 -2.34
N TRP A 173 5.07 3.80 -2.99
CA TRP A 173 5.32 5.19 -2.66
C TRP A 173 4.40 6.12 -3.43
N GLN A 174 4.33 5.88 -4.74
CA GLN A 174 3.67 6.77 -5.69
C GLN A 174 3.09 5.93 -6.82
N VAL A 175 1.90 6.32 -7.26
CA VAL A 175 1.33 5.83 -8.51
C VAL A 175 1.07 7.01 -9.44
N CYS A 176 1.26 6.76 -10.73
CA CYS A 176 1.03 7.72 -11.80
C CYS A 176 0.29 7.00 -12.92
N PHE A 177 -0.96 7.41 -13.16
CA PHE A 177 -1.81 6.83 -14.19
C PHE A 177 -1.89 7.78 -15.38
N LYS A 178 -1.44 7.30 -16.53
CA LYS A 178 -1.45 8.02 -17.80
C LYS A 178 -2.08 7.16 -18.91
N PRO A 179 -3.29 6.63 -18.71
CA PRO A 179 -3.91 5.67 -19.63
C PRO A 179 -4.34 6.27 -20.97
N THR A 180 -4.50 7.60 -21.10
CA THR A 180 -4.81 8.22 -22.40
C THR A 180 -4.15 9.58 -22.62
N SER A 181 -3.92 9.84 -23.91
CA SER A 181 -3.84 11.12 -24.62
C SER A 181 -2.52 11.92 -24.63
N ILE A 182 -2.25 12.44 -25.82
CA ILE A 182 -1.13 13.27 -26.29
C ILE A 182 -0.98 14.57 -25.46
N PRO A 183 0.25 15.07 -25.24
CA PRO A 183 1.53 14.52 -25.71
C PRO A 183 2.12 13.43 -24.81
N ASP A 184 1.67 13.31 -23.56
CA ASP A 184 2.41 12.57 -22.51
C ASP A 184 1.69 11.31 -21.99
N GLY A 185 0.57 10.92 -22.58
CA GLY A 185 -0.23 9.76 -22.21
C GLY A 185 0.03 8.53 -23.07
N ALA A 186 -0.72 7.46 -22.81
CA ALA A 186 -0.61 6.26 -23.62
C ALA A 186 -1.00 6.52 -25.08
N SER A 187 -0.48 5.73 -26.01
CA SER A 187 -1.02 5.62 -27.37
C SER A 187 -2.03 4.45 -27.44
N ALA A 188 -2.76 4.27 -28.53
CA ALA A 188 -3.59 3.08 -28.75
C ALA A 188 -3.66 2.78 -30.23
N SER A 189 -3.38 1.54 -30.61
CA SER A 189 -3.60 1.07 -31.98
C SER A 189 -5.09 1.15 -32.34
N GLY A 190 -5.40 1.68 -33.52
CA GLY A 190 -6.78 1.77 -34.02
C GLY A 190 -7.77 2.55 -33.15
N GLY A 191 -7.31 3.45 -32.27
CA GLY A 191 -8.18 4.24 -31.38
C GLY A 191 -8.84 3.43 -30.26
N GLN A 192 -8.30 2.25 -29.92
CA GLN A 192 -8.86 1.34 -28.90
C GLN A 192 -8.52 1.75 -27.47
N TRP A 193 -8.77 3.02 -27.13
CA TRP A 193 -8.41 3.65 -25.85
C TRP A 193 -8.97 2.96 -24.63
N ALA A 194 -10.16 2.35 -24.73
CA ALA A 194 -10.80 1.60 -23.64
C ALA A 194 -9.95 0.44 -23.11
N ARG A 195 -8.91 0.03 -23.84
CA ARG A 195 -7.97 -1.02 -23.44
C ARG A 195 -6.81 -0.51 -22.59
N ASN A 196 -6.56 0.80 -22.56
CA ASN A 196 -5.67 1.43 -21.61
C ASN A 196 -6.51 2.11 -20.54
N LYS A 197 -6.57 1.50 -19.34
CA LYS A 197 -7.40 1.99 -18.24
C LYS A 197 -6.87 1.54 -16.90
N PHE A 198 -7.35 2.15 -15.83
CA PHE A 198 -6.97 1.78 -14.48
C PHE A 198 -8.16 1.90 -13.51
N THR A 199 -8.07 1.13 -12.44
CA THR A 199 -8.90 1.26 -11.25
C THR A 199 -7.99 1.63 -10.08
N TRP A 200 -8.31 2.73 -9.41
CA TRP A 200 -7.71 3.18 -8.16
C TRP A 200 -8.82 3.75 -7.28
N ALA A 201 -9.34 2.93 -6.39
CA ALA A 201 -10.46 3.29 -5.55
C ALA A 201 -10.28 2.81 -4.11
N GLY A 202 -10.65 3.64 -3.14
CA GLY A 202 -10.50 3.35 -1.72
C GLY A 202 -10.21 4.62 -0.92
N THR A 203 -10.06 4.46 0.38
CA THR A 203 -9.96 5.56 1.33
C THR A 203 -8.64 5.61 2.08
N LYS A 204 -7.85 4.53 2.05
CA LYS A 204 -6.59 4.47 2.80
C LYS A 204 -5.57 3.51 2.19
N TYR A 205 -4.30 3.89 2.38
CA TYR A 205 -3.14 3.02 2.26
C TYR A 205 -2.18 3.40 3.37
N VAL A 206 -2.07 2.53 4.38
CA VAL A 206 -1.27 2.78 5.57
C VAL A 206 -0.34 1.62 5.82
N VAL A 207 0.97 1.89 5.74
CA VAL A 207 2.00 0.98 6.20
C VAL A 207 2.11 1.12 7.71
N LYS A 208 2.04 0.00 8.40
CA LYS A 208 2.29 -0.11 9.83
C LYS A 208 3.58 -0.88 9.99
N ILE A 209 4.51 -0.35 10.77
CA ILE A 209 5.70 -1.11 11.20
C ILE A 209 5.63 -1.32 12.70
N LYS A 210 5.97 -2.51 13.13
CA LYS A 210 6.25 -2.81 14.53
C LYS A 210 7.72 -2.51 14.77
N ILE A 211 7.98 -1.84 15.88
CA ILE A 211 9.34 -1.57 16.34
C ILE A 211 9.62 -2.43 17.56
N GLU A 212 10.86 -2.87 17.76
CA GLU A 212 11.24 -3.49 19.03
C GLU A 212 11.18 -2.42 20.13
N ASP A 213 10.53 -2.76 21.25
CA ASP A 213 10.50 -1.89 22.42
C ASP A 213 11.93 -1.63 22.91
N SER A 214 12.48 -0.49 22.50
CA SER A 214 13.72 0.07 23.03
C SER A 214 13.34 1.04 24.13
N PHE A 215 13.04 0.48 25.31
CA PHE A 215 13.08 1.21 26.57
C PHE A 215 14.41 0.98 27.27
#